data_AF-A0A2S4LZ68-F1
#
_entry.id   AF-A0A2S4LZ68-F1
#
_cell.length_a   1.000
_cell.length_b   1.000
_cell.length_c   1.000
_cell.angle_alpha   90.00
_cell.angle_beta   90.00
_cell.angle_gamma   90.00
#
_symmetry.space_group_name_H-M   'P 1'
#
loop_
_entity.id
_entity.type
_entity.pdbx_description
1 polymer ?
#
loop_
_entity_poly.entity_id
_entity_poly.type
_entity_poly.pdbx_seq_one_letter_code
_entity_poly.pdbx_strand_id
1 'polypeptide(L)'
;MRPQTIELSERATAGDAQAALALLEHSMARGHRRIALLRYLQAQYLSAPLQARHHDYVRRVAQRLSAEALAGLAAEARRRRGA
;
A
#
# COMPACT_ATOMS: atom_id res chain seq x y z
N MET A 1 9.60 22.51 4.72
CA MET A 1 8.41 21.71 5.04
C MET A 1 8.58 20.35 4.38
N ARG A 2 8.62 19.23 5.13
CA ARG A 2 8.65 17.91 4.50
C ARG A 2 7.26 17.63 3.87
N PRO A 3 7.17 17.03 2.66
CA PRO A 3 5.90 16.62 2.12
C PRO A 3 5.22 15.64 3.09
N GLN A 4 3.94 15.85 3.39
CA GLN A 4 3.18 15.01 4.34
C GLN A 4 3.27 13.51 3.99
N THR A 5 3.41 13.18 2.70
CA THR A 5 3.59 11.80 2.22
C THR A 5 4.95 11.19 2.59
N ILE A 6 6.00 11.99 2.76
CA ILE A 6 7.32 11.50 3.22
C ILE A 6 7.22 11.13 4.69
N GLU A 7 6.66 11.99 5.53
CA GLU A 7 6.49 11.72 6.96
C GLU A 7 5.60 10.48 7.20
N LEU A 8 4.48 10.38 6.47
CA LEU A 8 3.64 9.19 6.51
C LEU A 8 4.40 7.93 6.07
N SER A 9 5.30 8.05 5.09
CA SER A 9 6.13 6.91 4.65
C SER A 9 7.14 6.50 5.71
N GLU A 10 7.78 7.44 6.40
CA GLU A 10 8.71 7.16 7.49
C GLU A 10 7.98 6.45 8.64
N ARG A 11 6.81 6.97 9.05
CA ARG A 11 5.97 6.39 10.11
C ARG A 11 5.47 4.99 9.74
N ALA A 12 4.98 4.80 8.52
CA ALA A 12 4.51 3.49 8.06
C ALA A 12 5.65 2.44 8.04
N THR A 13 6.88 2.85 7.70
CA THR A 13 8.06 1.98 7.80
C THR A 13 8.41 1.67 9.25
N ALA A 14 8.24 2.63 10.17
CA ALA A 14 8.40 2.41 11.61
C ALA A 14 7.28 1.57 12.26
N GLY A 15 6.31 1.07 11.48
CA GLY A 15 5.25 0.19 11.95
C GLY A 15 3.92 0.89 12.27
N ASP A 16 3.78 2.18 11.95
CA ASP A 16 2.53 2.91 12.15
C ASP A 16 1.45 2.47 11.15
N ALA A 17 0.50 1.66 11.64
CA ALA A 17 -0.61 1.14 10.87
C ALA A 17 -1.53 2.23 10.30
N GLN A 18 -1.72 3.34 11.03
CA GLN A 18 -2.56 4.46 10.58
C GLN A 18 -1.86 5.24 9.48
N ALA A 19 -0.55 5.43 9.57
CA ALA A 19 0.23 6.04 8.50
C ALA A 19 0.20 5.21 7.21
N ALA A 20 0.30 3.87 7.33
CA ALA A 20 0.19 2.97 6.19
C ALA A 20 -1.20 3.04 5.52
N LEU A 21 -2.26 3.14 6.32
CA LEU A 21 -3.62 3.33 5.83
C LEU A 21 -3.80 4.68 5.13
N ALA A 22 -3.32 5.78 5.73
CA ALA A 22 -3.39 7.10 5.12
C ALA A 22 -2.65 7.17 3.77
N LEU A 23 -1.51 6.50 3.65
CA LEU A 23 -0.79 6.38 2.38
C LEU A 23 -1.60 5.60 1.32
N LEU A 24 -2.28 4.53 1.73
CA LEU A 24 -3.16 3.77 0.83
C LEU A 24 -4.30 4.65 0.33
N GLU A 25 -5.00 5.35 1.23
CA GLU A 25 -6.11 6.24 0.88
C GLU A 25 -5.65 7.36 -0.05
N HIS A 26 -4.47 7.95 0.22
CA HIS A 26 -3.87 8.93 -0.67
C HIS A 26 -3.58 8.34 -2.07
N SER A 27 -3.04 7.12 -2.15
CA SER A 27 -2.83 6.44 -3.43
C SER A 27 -4.12 6.17 -4.19
N MET A 28 -5.19 5.78 -3.48
CA MET A 28 -6.51 5.54 -4.05
C MET A 28 -7.09 6.83 -4.64
N ALA A 29 -7.03 7.94 -3.89
CA ALA A 29 -7.51 9.25 -4.33
C ALA A 29 -6.76 9.75 -5.58
N ARG A 30 -5.48 9.39 -5.73
CA ARG A 30 -4.64 9.75 -6.89
C ARG A 30 -4.74 8.75 -8.05
N GLY A 31 -5.45 7.63 -7.90
CA GLY A 31 -5.55 6.59 -8.93
C GLY A 31 -4.28 5.76 -9.14
N HIS A 32 -3.35 5.77 -8.18
CA HIS A 32 -2.06 5.07 -8.30
C HIS A 32 -2.22 3.55 -8.11
N ARG A 33 -2.24 2.79 -9.20
CA ARG A 33 -2.44 1.32 -9.19
C ARG A 33 -1.36 0.54 -8.45
N ARG A 34 -0.12 0.55 -8.97
CA ARG A 34 0.99 -0.28 -8.46
C ARG A 34 1.33 0.08 -7.00
N ILE A 35 1.44 1.38 -6.71
CA ILE A 35 1.80 1.86 -5.37
C ILE A 35 0.66 1.60 -4.36
N ALA A 36 -0.61 1.69 -4.76
CA ALA A 36 -1.72 1.32 -3.88
C ALA A 36 -1.65 -0.15 -3.44
N LEU A 37 -1.30 -1.08 -4.34
CA LEU A 37 -1.16 -2.49 -3.98
C LEU A 37 -0.05 -2.70 -2.94
N LEU A 38 1.10 -2.07 -3.10
CA LEU A 38 2.20 -2.15 -2.13
C LEU A 38 1.77 -1.60 -0.76
N ARG A 39 1.12 -0.43 -0.74
CA ARG A 39 0.65 0.22 0.49
C ARG A 39 -0.48 -0.55 1.16
N TYR A 40 -1.34 -1.20 0.39
CA TYR A 40 -2.36 -2.09 0.91
C TYR A 40 -1.74 -3.31 1.61
N LEU A 41 -0.74 -3.96 0.98
CA LEU A 41 -0.04 -5.08 1.61
C LEU A 41 0.67 -4.65 2.90
N GLN A 42 1.28 -3.46 2.91
CA GLN A 42 1.89 -2.88 4.10
C GLN A 42 0.86 -2.61 5.20
N ALA A 43 -0.27 -1.97 4.88
CA ALA A 43 -1.35 -1.70 5.82
C ALA A 43 -1.96 -3.00 6.38
N GLN A 44 -2.13 -4.03 5.53
CA GLN A 44 -2.59 -5.34 5.95
C GLN A 44 -1.61 -6.01 6.92
N TYR A 45 -0.31 -5.93 6.62
CA TYR A 45 0.75 -6.47 7.48
C TYR A 45 0.78 -5.81 8.86
N LEU A 46 0.60 -4.49 8.91
CA LEU A 46 0.55 -3.72 10.16
C LEU A 46 -0.81 -3.82 10.88
N SER A 47 -1.69 -4.71 10.44
CA SER A 47 -3.04 -4.88 10.99
C SER A 47 -3.83 -3.56 11.05
N ALA A 48 -3.62 -2.68 10.05
CA ALA A 48 -4.39 -1.45 9.93
C ALA A 48 -5.88 -1.76 9.73
N PRO A 49 -6.79 -0.86 10.16
CA PRO A 49 -8.23 -1.06 10.07
C PRO A 49 -8.72 -0.89 8.62
N LEU A 50 -8.40 -1.86 7.77
CA LEU A 50 -8.83 -1.91 6.38
C LEU A 50 -10.35 -2.13 6.31
N GLN A 51 -10.99 -1.45 5.38
CA GLN A 51 -12.42 -1.52 5.13
C GLN A 51 -12.70 -2.16 3.77
N ALA A 52 -13.94 -2.60 3.53
CA ALA A 52 -14.39 -3.17 2.27
C ALA A 52 -13.94 -2.36 1.03
N ARG A 53 -14.03 -1.02 1.08
CA ARG A 53 -13.59 -0.13 -0.01
C ARG A 53 -12.12 -0.30 -0.40
N HIS A 54 -11.25 -0.60 0.56
CA HIS A 54 -9.82 -0.81 0.31
C HIS A 54 -9.61 -2.14 -0.43
N HIS A 55 -10.27 -3.20 0.04
CA HIS A 55 -10.24 -4.53 -0.57
C HIS A 55 -10.78 -4.51 -2.00
N ASP A 56 -11.92 -3.84 -2.23
CA ASP A 56 -12.52 -3.73 -3.56
C ASP A 56 -11.65 -2.96 -4.53
N TYR A 57 -11.04 -1.86 -4.07
CA TYR A 57 -10.12 -1.09 -4.91
C TYR A 57 -8.95 -1.95 -5.37
N VAL A 58 -8.26 -2.62 -4.43
CA VAL A 58 -7.10 -3.44 -4.80
C VAL A 58 -7.47 -4.66 -5.64
N ARG A 59 -8.65 -5.25 -5.42
CA ARG A 59 -9.18 -6.32 -6.26
C ARG A 59 -9.37 -5.86 -7.70
N ARG A 60 -9.99 -4.69 -7.91
CA ARG A 60 -10.15 -4.09 -9.25
C ARG A 60 -8.81 -3.77 -9.91
N VAL A 61 -7.84 -3.29 -9.14
CA VAL A 61 -6.49 -3.02 -9.66
C VAL A 61 -5.78 -4.32 -10.04
N ALA A 62 -5.82 -5.34 -9.19
CA ALA A 62 -5.19 -6.63 -9.41
C ALA A 62 -5.76 -7.35 -10.64
N GLN A 63 -7.07 -7.27 -10.88
CA GLN A 63 -7.73 -7.82 -12.08
C GLN A 63 -7.21 -7.21 -13.39
N ARG A 64 -6.59 -6.03 -13.35
CA ARG A 64 -6.04 -5.36 -14.53
C ARG A 64 -4.55 -5.63 -14.74
N LEU A 65 -3.92 -6.41 -13.86
CA LEU A 65 -2.51 -6.76 -13.91
C LEU A 65 -2.36 -8.22 -14.33
N SER A 66 -1.28 -8.51 -15.06
CA SER A 66 -0.88 -9.90 -15.31
C SER A 66 -0.43 -10.58 -14.00
N ALA A 67 -0.50 -11.90 -13.96
CA ALA A 67 -0.01 -12.70 -12.84
C ALA A 67 1.48 -12.42 -12.54
N GLU A 68 2.29 -12.19 -13.58
CA GLU A 68 3.70 -11.84 -13.46
C GLU A 68 3.91 -10.47 -12.79
N ALA A 69 3.12 -9.47 -13.18
CA ALA A 69 3.17 -8.16 -12.55
C ALA A 69 2.76 -8.21 -11.06
N LEU A 70 1.78 -9.05 -10.72
CA LEU A 70 1.37 -9.30 -9.33
C LEU A 70 2.48 -10.02 -8.54
N ALA A 71 3.13 -11.02 -9.11
CA ALA A 71 4.24 -11.72 -8.48
C ALA A 71 5.42 -10.79 -8.19
N GLY A 72 5.78 -9.93 -9.15
CA GLY A 72 6.81 -8.91 -8.97
C GLY A 72 6.48 -7.91 -7.85
N LEU A 73 5.21 -7.50 -7.75
CA LEU A 73 4.72 -6.63 -6.69
C LEU A 73 4.79 -7.29 -5.30
N ALA A 74 4.38 -8.55 -5.19
CA ALA A 74 4.45 -9.29 -3.95
C ALA A 74 5.91 -9.47 -3.50
N ALA A 75 6.83 -9.78 -4.43
CA ALA A 75 8.25 -9.86 -4.14
C ALA A 75 8.84 -8.52 -3.68
N GLU A 76 8.43 -7.42 -4.31
CA GLU A 76 8.85 -6.07 -3.93
C GLU A 76 8.35 -5.69 -2.53
N ALA A 77 7.08 -5.96 -2.21
CA ALA A 77 6.53 -5.74 -0.89
C ALA A 77 7.31 -6.51 0.20
N ARG A 78 7.69 -7.76 -0.09
CA ARG A 78 8.51 -8.57 0.82
C ARG A 78 9.92 -7.98 1.02
N ARG A 79 10.58 -7.49 -0.02
CA ARG A 79 11.90 -6.86 0.11
C ARG A 79 11.86 -5.62 0.99
N ARG A 80 10.83 -4.77 0.82
CA ARG A 80 10.64 -3.56 1.64
C ARG A 80 10.35 -3.84 3.10
N ARG A 81 10.02 -5.08 3.47
CA ARG A 81 9.84 -5.53 4.86
C ARG A 81 11.17 -5.87 5.55
N GLY A 82 12.20 -6.25 4.80
CA GLY A 82 13.48 -6.72 5.35
C GLY A 82 14.62 -5.70 5.26
N ALA A 83 14.32 -4.45 4.91
CA ALA A 83 15.28 -3.35 4.82
C ALA A 83 15.08 -2.35 5.96
#